data_AF-A0A3R7TKE7-F1
#
_entry.id   AF-A0A3R7TKE7-F1
#
_cell.length_a   1.000
_cell.length_b   1.000
_cell.length_c   1.000
_cell.angle_alpha   90.00
_cell.angle_beta   90.00
_cell.angle_gamma   90.00
#
_symmetry.space_group_name_H-M   'P 1'
#
loop_
_entity.id
_entity.type
_entity.pdbx_description
1 polymer ?
#
loop_
_entity_poly.entity_id
_entity_poly.type
_entity_poly.pdbx_seq_one_letter_code
_entity_poly.pdbx_strand_id
1 'polypeptide(L)'
;MTTQIPTNPEDLRQIMDAMKEISNSLARMDAERELIREILLKLNDDYDLNKKYMRKVANIFHKQNIADFKEENQLVEEVYESLTRG
;
A
#
# COMPACT_ATOMS: atom_id res chain seq x y z
N MET A 1 2.04 19.15 -19.44
CA MET A 1 3.16 18.39 -20.03
C MET A 1 2.60 17.51 -21.12
N THR A 2 3.11 17.59 -22.35
CA THR A 2 2.67 16.76 -23.48
C THR A 2 3.68 15.61 -23.64
N THR A 3 3.19 14.38 -23.69
CA THR A 3 4.02 13.19 -23.88
C THR A 3 4.38 13.06 -25.36
N GLN A 4 5.66 13.20 -25.72
CA GLN A 4 6.17 12.84 -27.04
C GLN A 4 6.75 11.42 -27.00
N ILE A 5 6.34 10.58 -27.95
CA ILE A 5 6.84 9.22 -28.11
C ILE A 5 7.89 9.23 -29.24
N PRO A 6 9.08 8.62 -29.06
CA PRO A 6 10.07 8.54 -30.11
C PRO A 6 9.57 7.69 -31.30
N THR A 7 10.07 7.97 -32.50
CA THR A 7 9.67 7.25 -33.73
C THR A 7 10.71 6.26 -34.23
N ASN A 8 11.94 6.30 -33.68
CA ASN A 8 12.99 5.35 -34.00
C ASN A 8 12.61 3.94 -33.46
N PRO A 9 12.66 2.88 -34.29
CA PRO A 9 12.35 1.52 -33.87
C PRO A 9 13.10 1.01 -32.63
N GLU A 10 14.38 1.38 -32.45
CA GLU A 10 15.15 0.92 -31.30
C GLU A 10 14.66 1.54 -29.99
N ASP A 11 14.34 2.83 -30.00
CA ASP A 11 13.78 3.52 -28.83
C ASP A 11 12.42 2.94 -28.45
N LEU A 12 11.57 2.65 -29.46
CA LEU A 12 10.28 2.00 -29.26
C LEU A 12 10.43 0.60 -28.65
N ARG A 13 11.43 -0.18 -29.07
CA ARG A 13 11.73 -1.50 -28.52
C ARG A 13 12.13 -1.40 -27.05
N GLN A 14 13.02 -0.48 -26.70
CA GLN A 14 13.46 -0.27 -25.32
C GLN A 14 12.31 0.16 -24.41
N ILE A 15 11.45 1.07 -24.88
CA ILE A 15 10.24 1.46 -24.14
C ILE A 15 9.33 0.25 -23.91
N MET A 16 9.08 -0.56 -24.95
CA MET A 16 8.23 -1.73 -24.83
C MET A 16 8.82 -2.78 -23.88
N ASP A 17 10.14 -2.96 -23.87
CA ASP A 17 10.81 -3.86 -22.94
C ASP A 17 10.68 -3.36 -21.49
N ALA A 18 10.84 -2.05 -21.24
CA ALA A 18 10.54 -1.45 -19.93
C ALA A 18 9.07 -1.64 -19.52
N MET A 19 8.12 -1.51 -20.46
CA MET A 19 6.70 -1.76 -20.17
C MET A 19 6.44 -3.23 -19.78
N LYS A 20 7.13 -4.20 -20.38
CA LYS A 20 7.05 -5.62 -19.97
C LYS A 20 7.62 -5.82 -18.57
N GLU A 21 8.74 -5.20 -18.24
CA GLU A 21 9.33 -5.27 -16.89
C GLU A 21 8.38 -4.70 -15.82
N ILE A 22 7.73 -3.57 -16.13
CA ILE A 22 6.69 -2.99 -15.28
C ILE A 22 5.52 -3.96 -15.15
N SER A 23 5.01 -4.52 -16.26
CA SER A 23 3.91 -5.49 -16.24
C SER A 23 4.22 -6.71 -15.37
N ASN A 24 5.43 -7.26 -15.48
CA ASN A 24 5.89 -8.37 -14.64
C ASN A 24 5.97 -7.96 -13.16
N SER A 25 6.38 -6.73 -12.86
CA SER A 25 6.40 -6.20 -11.50
C SER A 25 5.00 -6.03 -10.93
N LEU A 26 4.05 -5.56 -11.74
CA LEU A 26 2.64 -5.44 -11.37
C LEU A 26 2.03 -6.82 -11.07
N ALA A 27 2.31 -7.83 -11.89
CA ALA A 27 1.85 -9.20 -11.64
C ALA A 27 2.35 -9.74 -10.29
N ARG A 28 3.63 -9.48 -9.93
CA ARG A 28 4.15 -9.82 -8.60
C ARG A 28 3.43 -9.08 -7.49
N MET A 29 3.22 -7.77 -7.64
CA MET A 29 2.51 -6.97 -6.65
C MET A 29 1.07 -7.47 -6.43
N ASP A 30 0.38 -7.88 -7.48
CA ASP A 30 -0.98 -8.41 -7.38
C ASP A 30 -1.03 -9.76 -6.67
N ALA A 31 -0.08 -10.65 -6.96
CA ALA A 31 0.06 -11.92 -6.24
C ALA A 31 0.33 -11.70 -4.73
N GLU A 32 1.25 -10.79 -4.39
CA GLU A 32 1.56 -10.47 -2.97
C GLU A 32 0.37 -9.83 -2.25
N ARG A 33 -0.38 -8.96 -2.94
CA ARG A 33 -1.61 -8.37 -2.38
C ARG A 33 -2.65 -9.45 -2.07
N GLU A 34 -2.77 -10.46 -2.93
CA GLU A 34 -3.69 -11.57 -2.71
C GLU A 34 -3.25 -12.43 -1.52
N LEU A 35 -1.98 -12.81 -1.47
CA LEU A 35 -1.42 -13.54 -0.33
C LEU A 35 -1.64 -12.82 1.00
N ILE A 36 -1.45 -11.49 1.06
CA ILE A 36 -1.73 -10.70 2.26
C ILE A 36 -3.21 -10.80 2.66
N ARG A 37 -4.15 -10.82 1.72
CA ARG A 37 -5.59 -10.99 2.02
C ARG A 37 -5.87 -12.37 2.59
N GLU A 38 -5.30 -13.42 2.00
CA GLU A 38 -5.45 -14.79 2.47
C GLU A 38 -4.88 -14.98 3.89
N ILE A 39 -3.70 -14.42 4.16
CA ILE A 39 -3.09 -14.45 5.50
C ILE A 39 -4.00 -13.74 6.52
N LEU A 40 -4.52 -12.56 6.19
CA LEU A 40 -5.43 -11.83 7.08
C LEU A 40 -6.76 -12.56 7.29
N LEU A 41 -7.26 -13.25 6.26
CA LEU A 41 -8.44 -14.11 6.38
C LEU A 41 -8.16 -15.26 7.35
N LYS A 42 -7.06 -15.98 7.16
CA LYS A 42 -6.65 -17.08 8.04
C LYS A 42 -6.48 -16.63 9.49
N LEU A 43 -5.85 -15.48 9.73
CA LEU A 43 -5.72 -14.90 11.08
C LEU A 43 -7.08 -14.59 11.73
N ASN A 44 -8.07 -14.19 10.93
CA ASN A 44 -9.42 -13.98 11.43
C ASN A 44 -10.12 -15.32 11.70
N ASP A 45 -10.02 -16.29 10.80
CA ASP A 45 -10.72 -17.56 10.95
C ASP A 45 -10.14 -18.40 12.12
N ASP A 46 -8.81 -18.39 12.29
CA ASP A 46 -8.12 -19.20 13.31
C ASP A 46 -8.17 -18.55 14.72
N TYR A 47 -8.23 -17.22 14.82
CA TYR A 47 -8.04 -16.49 16.08
C TYR A 47 -9.07 -15.39 16.36
N ASP A 48 -10.09 -15.25 15.52
CA ASP A 48 -11.09 -14.17 15.55
C ASP A 48 -10.48 -12.75 15.54
N LEU A 49 -9.29 -12.60 14.93
CA LEU A 49 -8.62 -11.31 14.84
C LEU A 49 -9.26 -10.44 13.77
N ASN A 50 -9.64 -9.21 14.14
CA ASN A 50 -10.23 -8.28 13.19
C ASN A 50 -9.22 -7.87 12.09
N LYS A 51 -9.56 -8.23 10.83
CA LYS A 51 -8.72 -8.02 9.64
C LYS A 51 -8.29 -6.57 9.44
N LYS A 52 -9.14 -5.59 9.80
CA LYS A 52 -8.84 -4.15 9.65
C LYS A 52 -7.67 -3.75 10.55
N TYR A 53 -7.68 -4.18 11.81
CA TYR A 53 -6.61 -3.86 12.75
C TYR A 53 -5.32 -4.62 12.43
N MET A 54 -5.41 -5.90 12.06
CA MET A 54 -4.22 -6.69 11.69
C MET A 54 -3.52 -6.13 10.44
N ARG A 55 -4.29 -5.67 9.44
CA ARG A 55 -3.71 -4.97 8.28
C ARG A 55 -2.98 -3.69 8.70
N LYS A 56 -3.54 -2.94 9.65
CA LYS A 56 -2.92 -1.72 10.18
C LYS A 56 -1.60 -2.05 10.90
N VAL A 57 -1.60 -3.07 11.75
CA VAL A 57 -0.40 -3.57 12.45
C VAL A 57 0.66 -4.03 11.45
N ALA A 58 0.30 -4.83 10.44
CA ALA A 58 1.24 -5.30 9.42
C ALA A 58 1.90 -4.14 8.65
N ASN A 59 1.14 -3.11 8.30
CA ASN A 59 1.67 -1.92 7.63
C ASN A 59 2.62 -1.12 8.53
N ILE A 60 2.26 -0.91 9.80
CA ILE A 60 3.11 -0.21 10.76
C ILE A 60 4.41 -1.00 11.00
N PHE A 61 4.30 -2.32 11.13
CA PHE A 61 5.45 -3.20 11.29
C PHE A 61 6.36 -3.17 10.05
N HIS A 62 5.82 -3.24 8.83
CA HIS A 62 6.63 -3.15 7.62
C HIS A 62 7.37 -1.81 7.49
N LYS A 63 6.68 -0.70 7.81
CA LYS A 63 7.24 0.66 7.74
C LYS A 63 8.12 1.04 8.93
N GLN A 64 8.09 0.26 10.02
CA GLN A 64 8.78 0.54 11.28
C GLN A 64 8.44 1.93 11.87
N ASN A 65 7.18 2.37 11.73
CA ASN A 65 6.77 3.74 11.99
C ASN A 65 5.69 3.87 13.09
N ILE A 66 5.76 3.04 14.14
CA ILE A 66 4.78 3.07 15.23
C ILE A 66 4.77 4.40 16.00
N ALA A 67 5.92 5.10 16.07
CA ALA A 67 6.03 6.40 16.73
C ALA A 67 5.21 7.46 15.99
N ASP A 68 5.48 7.66 14.70
CA ASP A 68 4.75 8.59 13.83
C ASP A 68 3.25 8.29 13.83
N PHE A 69 2.91 7.00 13.77
CA PHE A 69 1.53 6.57 13.82
C PHE A 69 0.84 6.99 15.13
N LYS A 70 1.51 6.87 16.28
CA LYS A 70 0.94 7.28 17.58
C LYS A 70 0.74 8.80 17.63
N GLU A 71 1.74 9.57 17.20
CA GLU A 71 1.69 11.03 17.16
C GLU A 71 0.53 11.53 16.29
N GLU A 72 0.36 10.95 15.10
CA GLU A 72 -0.75 11.29 14.19
C GLU A 72 -2.12 11.02 14.84
N ASN A 73 -2.30 9.88 15.53
CA ASN A 73 -3.59 9.58 16.17
C ASN A 73 -3.86 10.50 17.37
N GLN A 74 -2.85 10.87 18.13
CA GLN A 74 -2.98 11.85 19.23
C GLN A 74 -3.46 13.20 18.69
N LEU A 75 -2.86 13.69 17.61
CA LEU A 75 -3.27 14.94 16.98
C LEU A 75 -4.72 14.87 16.47
N VAL A 76 -5.13 13.74 15.87
CA VAL A 76 -6.52 13.54 15.42
C VAL A 76 -7.49 13.58 16.60
N GLU A 77 -7.15 12.95 17.72
CA GLU A 77 -7.96 13.01 18.96
C GLU A 77 -8.09 14.44 19.48
N GLU A 78 -6.98 15.18 19.59
CA GLU A 78 -6.95 16.58 20.04
C GLU A 78 -7.80 17.51 19.15
N VAL A 79 -7.69 17.36 17.83
CA VAL A 79 -8.50 18.12 16.87
C VAL A 79 -9.99 17.79 17.03
N TYR A 80 -10.34 16.51 17.15
CA TYR A 80 -11.73 16.09 17.34
C TYR A 80 -12.34 16.66 18.63
N GLU A 81 -11.60 16.59 19.75
CA GLU A 81 -12.04 17.16 21.02
C GLU A 81 -12.23 18.68 20.93
N SER A 82 -11.31 19.37 20.26
CA SER A 82 -11.38 20.83 20.09
C SER A 82 -12.61 21.26 19.29
N LEU A 83 -12.98 20.48 18.27
CA LEU A 83 -14.15 20.76 17.42
C LEU A 83 -15.49 20.44 18.09
N THR A 84 -15.52 19.47 19.01
CA THR A 84 -16.77 18.98 19.62
C THR A 84 -17.06 19.56 20.99
N ARG A 85 -16.08 20.22 21.63
CA ARG A 85 -16.24 20.96 22.89
C ARG A 85 -16.64 22.43 22.71
N GLY A 86 -16.68 22.95 21.48
CA GLY A 86 -17.20 24.29 21.13
C GLY A 86 -18.66 24.25 20.73
#